data_AF-A0A3R6NU88-F1
#
_entry.id   AF-A0A3R6NU88-F1
#
_cell.length_a   1.000
_cell.length_b   1.000
_cell.length_c   1.000
_cell.angle_alpha   90.00
_cell.angle_beta   90.00
_cell.angle_gamma   90.00
#
_symmetry.space_group_name_H-M   'P 1'
#
loop_
_entity.id
_entity.type
_entity.pdbx_description
1 polymer ?
#
loop_
_entity_poly.entity_id
_entity_poly.type
_entity_poly.pdbx_seq_one_letter_code
_entity_poly.pdbx_strand_id
1 'polypeptide(L)'
;MDENLRSLYGLSMFNKKYLFEIFMENIGNMSKSTMEKYLKKYLESGKIARIGRNAYCIKGELRDYEYDYSRTSIHISGILNKDFYDLDFRIAELYQMNRFLNHQIAHNVIFVFVEKELCSSVFERLKKEYEGKILINPTEEDFFHYRQDDIIVLEIF
;
A
#
# COMPACT_ATOMS: atom_id res chain seq x y z
N MET A 1 -7.02 -2.62 27.17
CA MET A 1 -8.13 -3.08 26.31
C MET A 1 -9.32 -2.19 26.59
N ASP A 2 -10.02 -1.69 25.58
CA ASP A 2 -11.19 -0.81 25.78
C ASP A 2 -12.41 -1.66 26.14
N GLU A 3 -12.97 -1.49 27.35
CA GLU A 3 -14.08 -2.31 27.84
C GLU A 3 -15.31 -2.23 26.94
N ASN A 4 -15.56 -1.08 26.31
CA ASN A 4 -16.70 -0.88 25.42
C ASN A 4 -16.60 -1.68 24.11
N LEU A 5 -15.38 -2.10 23.75
CA LEU A 5 -15.11 -2.87 22.54
C LEU A 5 -14.86 -4.35 22.85
N ARG A 6 -14.88 -4.76 24.12
CA ARG A 6 -14.46 -6.10 24.57
C ARG A 6 -15.20 -7.22 23.85
N SER A 7 -16.51 -7.08 23.66
CA SER A 7 -17.37 -8.06 22.96
C SER A 7 -17.14 -8.13 21.45
N LEU A 8 -16.42 -7.17 20.87
CA LEU A 8 -16.09 -7.13 19.44
C LEU A 8 -14.74 -7.80 19.13
N TYR A 9 -13.88 -8.03 20.13
CA TYR A 9 -12.61 -8.72 19.92
C TYR A 9 -12.86 -10.19 19.54
N GLY A 10 -12.21 -10.64 18.46
CA GLY A 10 -12.37 -12.00 17.92
C GLY A 10 -13.41 -12.11 16.79
N LEU A 11 -14.23 -11.08 16.56
CA LEU A 11 -15.06 -11.01 15.36
C LEU A 11 -14.21 -10.62 14.16
N SER A 12 -14.35 -11.35 13.05
CA SER A 12 -13.72 -11.00 11.78
C SER A 12 -14.30 -9.70 11.19
N MET A 13 -15.59 -9.45 11.42
CA MET A 13 -16.27 -8.20 11.06
C MET A 13 -17.58 -7.97 11.83
N PHE A 14 -18.01 -6.72 11.88
CA PHE A 14 -19.31 -6.27 12.39
C PHE A 14 -19.84 -5.05 11.61
N ASN A 15 -21.13 -4.74 11.76
CA ASN A 15 -21.78 -3.59 11.12
C ASN A 15 -22.21 -2.52 12.14
N LYS A 16 -22.69 -1.36 11.68
CA LYS A 16 -23.13 -0.27 12.57
C LYS A 16 -24.28 -0.67 13.51
N LYS A 17 -25.19 -1.53 13.06
CA LYS A 17 -26.34 -1.99 13.86
C LYS A 17 -25.86 -2.84 15.04
N TYR A 18 -24.96 -3.77 14.80
CA TYR A 18 -24.39 -4.62 15.83
C TYR A 18 -23.53 -3.81 16.84
N LEU A 19 -22.75 -2.86 16.32
CA LEU A 19 -22.01 -1.92 17.18
C LEU A 19 -22.96 -1.10 18.07
N PHE A 20 -24.10 -0.68 17.52
CA PHE A 20 -25.14 0.05 18.26
C PHE A 20 -25.75 -0.79 19.38
N GLU A 21 -26.11 -2.04 19.11
CA GLU A 21 -26.64 -2.98 20.12
C GLU A 21 -25.67 -3.13 21.29
N ILE A 22 -24.38 -3.36 21.00
CA ILE A 22 -23.34 -3.51 22.03
C ILE A 22 -23.14 -2.23 22.86
N PHE A 23 -23.17 -1.06 22.24
CA PHE A 23 -22.97 0.19 22.99
C PHE A 23 -24.18 0.53 23.84
N MET A 24 -25.39 0.18 23.41
CA MET A 24 -26.59 0.32 24.22
C MET A 24 -26.53 -0.60 25.46
N GLU A 25 -25.98 -1.80 25.32
CA GLU A 25 -25.76 -2.74 26.44
C GLU A 25 -24.66 -2.26 27.40
N ASN A 26 -23.53 -1.76 26.89
CA ASN A 26 -22.35 -1.41 27.69
C ASN A 26 -22.38 0.01 28.29
N ILE A 27 -22.91 0.98 27.54
CA ILE A 27 -22.85 2.42 27.87
C ILE A 27 -24.24 2.97 28.23
N GLY A 28 -25.32 2.29 27.81
CA GLY A 28 -26.70 2.70 28.04
C GLY A 28 -27.32 3.48 26.88
N ASN A 29 -28.54 3.97 27.08
CA ASN A 29 -29.33 4.64 26.04
C ASN A 29 -28.61 5.87 25.47
N MET A 30 -28.33 5.85 24.17
CA MET A 30 -27.79 7.01 23.46
C MET A 30 -28.40 7.22 22.08
N SER A 31 -28.34 8.47 21.60
CA SER A 31 -28.84 8.82 20.27
C SER A 31 -27.95 8.25 19.16
N LYS A 32 -28.53 8.06 17.97
CA LYS A 32 -27.78 7.70 16.76
C LYS A 32 -26.64 8.68 16.46
N SER A 33 -26.84 9.98 16.70
CA SER A 33 -25.81 11.00 16.49
C SER A 33 -24.63 10.85 17.45
N THR A 34 -24.88 10.46 18.69
CA THR A 34 -23.83 10.18 19.69
C THR A 34 -23.03 8.95 19.29
N MET A 35 -23.69 7.91 18.78
CA MET A 35 -23.05 6.70 18.27
C MET A 35 -22.13 6.96 17.08
N GLU A 36 -22.57 7.78 16.12
CA GLU A 36 -21.72 8.17 14.99
C GLU A 36 -20.47 8.93 15.46
N LYS A 37 -20.56 9.74 16.52
CA LYS A 37 -19.39 10.39 17.14
C LYS A 37 -18.42 9.38 17.74
N TYR A 38 -18.93 8.37 18.46
CA TYR A 38 -18.07 7.32 19.01
C TYR A 38 -17.41 6.48 17.91
N LEU A 39 -18.16 6.06 16.90
CA LEU A 39 -17.60 5.32 15.76
C LEU A 39 -16.50 6.14 15.08
N LYS A 40 -16.74 7.44 14.82
CA LYS A 40 -15.73 8.35 14.26
C LYS A 40 -14.48 8.39 15.13
N LYS A 41 -14.62 8.60 16.44
CA LYS A 41 -13.50 8.61 17.40
C LYS A 41 -12.70 7.30 17.35
N TYR A 42 -13.38 6.15 17.29
CA TYR A 42 -12.71 4.85 17.24
C TYR A 42 -11.98 4.60 15.91
N LEU A 43 -12.55 5.06 14.80
CA LEU A 43 -11.87 5.04 13.48
C LEU A 43 -10.63 5.93 13.48
N GLU A 44 -10.74 7.16 13.99
CA GLU A 44 -9.63 8.12 14.06
C GLU A 44 -8.51 7.62 14.99
N SER A 45 -8.86 6.97 16.10
CA SER A 45 -7.88 6.37 17.02
C SER A 45 -7.24 5.08 16.49
N GLY A 46 -7.74 4.53 15.38
CA GLY A 46 -7.29 3.26 14.83
C GLY A 46 -7.74 2.01 15.61
N LYS A 47 -8.57 2.11 16.64
CA LYS A 47 -9.12 0.94 17.38
C LYS A 47 -10.12 0.12 16.54
N ILE A 48 -10.84 0.79 15.64
CA ILE A 48 -11.74 0.17 14.66
C ILE A 48 -11.21 0.54 13.26
N ALA A 49 -11.24 -0.41 12.34
CA ALA A 49 -10.99 -0.17 10.93
C ALA A 49 -12.26 -0.40 10.10
N ARG A 50 -12.44 0.39 9.04
CA ARG A 50 -13.49 0.17 8.05
C ARG A 50 -12.94 -0.72 6.95
N ILE A 51 -13.57 -1.87 6.73
CA ILE A 51 -13.15 -2.88 5.75
C ILE A 51 -14.13 -2.99 4.56
N GLY A 52 -15.22 -2.22 4.57
CA GLY A 52 -16.19 -2.18 3.47
C GLY A 52 -17.35 -1.21 3.71
N ARG A 53 -18.39 -1.32 2.88
CA ARG A 53 -19.64 -0.57 3.08
C ARG A 53 -20.40 -1.16 4.27
N ASN A 54 -20.54 -0.37 5.34
CA ASN A 54 -21.17 -0.79 6.60
C ASN A 54 -20.51 -2.05 7.23
N ALA A 55 -19.21 -2.24 6.99
CA ALA A 55 -18.43 -3.36 7.51
C ALA A 55 -17.16 -2.82 8.20
N TYR A 56 -16.96 -3.25 9.43
CA TYR A 56 -15.93 -2.77 10.34
C TYR A 56 -15.30 -3.97 11.07
N CYS A 57 -14.08 -3.81 11.54
CA CYS A 57 -13.45 -4.78 12.43
C CYS A 57 -12.71 -4.05 13.55
N ILE A 58 -12.47 -4.75 14.67
CA ILE A 58 -11.48 -4.28 15.64
C ILE A 58 -10.13 -4.39 14.94
N LYS A 59 -9.39 -3.29 14.89
CA LYS A 59 -7.97 -3.36 14.53
C LYS A 59 -7.32 -4.09 15.70
N GLY A 60 -7.21 -5.42 15.58
CA GLY A 60 -6.50 -6.26 16.55
C GLY A 60 -5.01 -5.94 16.49
N GLU A 61 -4.16 -6.91 16.81
CA GLU A 61 -2.72 -6.84 16.49
C GLU A 61 -2.43 -7.00 14.99
N LEU A 62 -3.37 -6.61 14.11
CA LEU A 62 -3.14 -6.57 12.68
C LEU A 62 -2.09 -5.50 12.43
N ARG A 63 -0.86 -5.94 12.14
CA ARG A 63 0.24 -5.06 11.76
C ARG A 63 -0.14 -4.30 10.49
N ASP A 64 0.19 -3.02 10.47
CA ASP A 64 0.12 -2.24 9.25
C ASP A 64 0.97 -2.92 8.16
N TYR A 65 0.58 -2.72 6.91
CA TYR A 65 1.35 -3.25 5.80
C TYR A 65 2.69 -2.52 5.72
N GLU A 66 3.75 -3.24 6.03
CA GLU A 66 5.12 -2.84 5.78
C GLU A 66 5.71 -3.69 4.65
N TYR A 67 6.51 -3.04 3.81
CA TYR A 67 7.22 -3.66 2.70
C TYR A 67 8.66 -3.18 2.69
N ASP A 68 9.58 -4.13 2.77
CA ASP A 68 11.00 -3.86 2.63
C ASP A 68 11.35 -3.83 1.14
N TYR A 69 11.77 -2.67 0.66
CA TYR A 69 12.23 -2.49 -0.71
C TYR A 69 13.48 -3.31 -0.99
N SER A 70 13.59 -3.83 -2.21
CA SER A 70 14.81 -4.51 -2.65
C SER A 70 16.03 -3.59 -2.60
N ARG A 71 17.22 -4.20 -2.53
CA ARG A 71 18.50 -3.46 -2.62
C ARG A 71 18.57 -2.63 -3.90
N THR A 72 18.01 -3.14 -4.99
CA THR A 72 17.95 -2.46 -6.30
C THR A 72 17.08 -1.21 -6.21
N SER A 73 15.88 -1.29 -5.64
CA SER A 73 15.01 -0.12 -5.44
C SER A 73 15.65 0.94 -4.53
N ILE A 74 16.29 0.52 -3.44
CA ILE A 74 17.02 1.42 -2.53
C ILE A 74 18.17 2.12 -3.29
N HIS A 75 18.92 1.37 -4.10
CA HIS A 75 20.02 1.91 -4.87
C HIS A 75 19.55 2.90 -5.95
N ILE A 76 18.48 2.57 -6.69
CA ILE A 76 17.85 3.49 -7.66
C ILE A 76 17.43 4.79 -6.98
N SER A 77 16.73 4.71 -5.85
CA SER A 77 16.34 5.89 -5.07
C SER A 77 17.56 6.74 -4.68
N GLY A 78 18.66 6.10 -4.27
CA GLY A 78 19.91 6.79 -3.98
C GLY A 78 20.53 7.52 -5.17
N ILE A 79 20.52 6.89 -6.36
CA ILE A 79 20.99 7.51 -7.61
C ILE A 79 20.11 8.72 -7.96
N LEU A 80 18.78 8.55 -7.94
CA LEU A 80 17.85 9.60 -8.35
C LEU A 80 17.92 10.82 -7.44
N ASN A 81 17.91 10.61 -6.12
CA ASN A 81 18.04 11.70 -5.15
C ASN A 81 19.37 12.46 -5.25
N LYS A 82 20.44 11.78 -5.68
CA LYS A 82 21.78 12.39 -5.77
C LYS A 82 21.98 13.15 -7.08
N ASP A 83 21.54 12.56 -8.19
CA ASP A 83 21.91 13.02 -9.53
C ASP A 83 20.84 13.94 -10.15
N PHE A 84 19.61 13.94 -9.62
CA PHE A 84 18.50 14.79 -10.08
C PHE A 84 17.96 15.63 -8.93
N TYR A 85 18.30 16.92 -8.93
CA TYR A 85 17.75 17.88 -7.97
C TYR A 85 16.27 18.13 -8.26
N ASP A 86 15.41 17.97 -7.24
CA ASP A 86 13.97 18.27 -7.27
C ASP A 86 13.12 17.38 -8.19
N LEU A 87 13.60 16.17 -8.52
CA LEU A 87 12.80 15.17 -9.24
C LEU A 87 11.76 14.54 -8.30
N ASP A 88 10.47 14.63 -8.62
CA ASP A 88 9.45 13.77 -8.00
C ASP A 88 9.46 12.40 -8.70
N PHE A 89 9.59 11.34 -7.90
CA PHE A 89 9.58 9.98 -8.39
C PHE A 89 8.96 9.02 -7.39
N ARG A 90 8.42 7.92 -7.89
CA ARG A 90 7.88 6.82 -7.08
C ARG A 90 8.51 5.51 -7.51
N ILE A 91 8.78 4.65 -6.53
CA ILE A 91 9.25 3.28 -6.79
C ILE A 91 8.24 2.30 -6.21
N ALA A 92 7.82 1.34 -7.04
CA ALA A 92 6.97 0.24 -6.65
C ALA A 92 7.59 -1.08 -7.12
N GLU A 93 7.31 -2.16 -6.40
CA GLU A 93 7.80 -3.49 -6.76
C GLU A 93 6.64 -4.45 -6.89
N LEU A 94 6.64 -5.26 -7.94
CA LEU A 94 5.57 -6.21 -8.19
C LEU A 94 5.42 -7.22 -7.04
N TYR A 95 6.50 -7.55 -6.34
CA TYR A 95 6.48 -8.37 -5.12
C TYR A 95 5.62 -7.81 -4.00
N GLN A 96 5.31 -6.52 -3.97
CA GLN A 96 4.35 -5.94 -3.02
C GLN A 96 2.99 -6.64 -3.09
N MET A 97 2.62 -7.13 -4.29
CA MET A 97 1.36 -7.84 -4.55
C MET A 97 1.34 -9.26 -3.99
N ASN A 98 2.48 -9.89 -3.69
CA ASN A 98 2.52 -11.26 -3.17
C ASN A 98 1.75 -11.43 -1.85
N ARG A 99 1.58 -10.36 -1.06
CA ARG A 99 0.77 -10.42 0.18
C ARG A 99 -0.75 -10.50 -0.12
N PHE A 100 -1.18 -10.14 -1.32
CA PHE A 100 -2.59 -10.02 -1.71
C PHE A 100 -3.01 -11.04 -2.76
N LEU A 101 -2.06 -11.72 -3.39
CA LEU A 101 -2.31 -12.75 -4.39
C LEU A 101 -2.23 -14.15 -3.78
N ASN A 102 -3.06 -15.06 -4.31
CA ASN A 102 -3.04 -16.47 -3.90
C ASN A 102 -1.81 -17.22 -4.43
N HIS A 103 -1.24 -16.76 -5.55
CA HIS A 103 -0.04 -17.35 -6.16
C HIS A 103 1.12 -16.35 -6.08
N GLN A 104 2.28 -16.83 -5.69
CA GLN A 104 3.49 -16.00 -5.61
C GLN A 104 3.99 -15.66 -7.01
N ILE A 105 4.38 -14.40 -7.18
CA ILE A 105 5.06 -13.89 -8.35
C ILE A 105 6.52 -14.33 -8.26
N ALA A 106 7.00 -15.04 -9.29
CA ALA A 106 8.37 -15.55 -9.34
C ALA A 106 9.39 -14.46 -9.67
N HIS A 107 9.09 -13.62 -10.68
CA HIS A 107 10.01 -12.57 -11.15
C HIS A 107 9.54 -11.20 -10.67
N ASN A 108 10.36 -10.54 -9.85
CA ASN A 108 10.11 -9.17 -9.43
C ASN A 108 10.25 -8.20 -10.61
N VAL A 109 9.47 -7.13 -10.56
CA VAL A 109 9.52 -6.02 -11.50
C VAL A 109 9.57 -4.74 -10.68
N ILE A 110 10.55 -3.88 -10.98
CA ILE A 110 10.74 -2.62 -10.28
C ILE A 110 10.24 -1.50 -11.17
N PHE A 111 9.10 -0.93 -10.79
CA PHE A 111 8.55 0.23 -11.48
C PHE A 111 9.15 1.50 -10.90
N VAL A 112 9.66 2.36 -11.77
CA VAL A 112 10.18 3.68 -11.43
C VAL A 112 9.34 4.69 -12.19
N PHE A 113 8.51 5.43 -11.47
CA PHE A 113 7.67 6.48 -12.03
C PHE A 113 8.39 7.81 -11.89
N VAL A 114 8.55 8.53 -12.99
CA VAL A 114 9.24 9.83 -13.03
C VAL A 114 8.45 10.85 -13.84
N GLU A 115 8.67 12.13 -13.56
CA GLU A 115 8.11 13.22 -14.36
C GLU A 115 8.54 13.11 -15.84
N LYS A 116 7.63 13.45 -16.74
CA LYS A 116 7.81 13.28 -18.19
C LYS A 116 9.05 14.00 -18.72
N GLU A 117 9.33 15.18 -18.19
CA GLU A 117 10.40 16.09 -18.61
C GLU A 117 11.78 15.50 -18.35
N LEU A 118 11.93 14.69 -17.31
CA LEU A 118 13.21 14.11 -16.88
C LEU A 118 13.33 12.62 -17.22
N CYS A 119 12.26 11.97 -17.67
CA CYS A 119 12.21 10.54 -17.97
C CYS A 119 13.37 10.05 -18.87
N SER A 120 13.63 10.72 -19.99
CA SER A 120 14.75 10.32 -20.89
C SER A 120 16.12 10.47 -20.22
N SER A 121 16.32 11.52 -19.43
CA SER A 121 17.59 11.75 -18.72
C SER A 121 17.80 10.72 -17.61
N VAL A 122 16.73 10.38 -16.87
CA VAL A 122 16.72 9.33 -15.86
C VAL A 122 17.02 7.97 -16.50
N PHE A 123 16.38 7.65 -17.62
CA PHE A 123 16.64 6.41 -18.34
C PHE A 123 18.10 6.27 -18.73
N GLU A 124 18.69 7.28 -19.38
CA GLU A 124 20.09 7.24 -19.78
C GLU A 124 21.04 7.14 -18.58
N ARG A 125 20.67 7.72 -17.44
CA ARG A 125 21.46 7.62 -16.20
C ARG A 125 21.40 6.22 -15.60
N LEU A 126 20.21 5.65 -15.47
CA LEU A 126 20.00 4.32 -14.88
C LEU A 126 20.50 3.21 -15.80
N LYS A 127 20.36 3.37 -17.12
CA LYS A 127 20.87 2.43 -18.14
C LYS A 127 22.38 2.19 -18.03
N LYS A 128 23.15 3.19 -17.60
CA LYS A 128 24.59 3.03 -17.34
C LYS A 128 24.90 2.08 -16.18
N GLU A 129 24.00 1.96 -15.21
CA GLU A 129 24.14 1.07 -14.04
C GLU A 129 23.47 -0.29 -14.25
N TYR A 130 22.37 -0.32 -15.00
CA TYR A 130 21.48 -1.46 -15.16
C TYR A 130 21.31 -1.87 -16.62
N GLU A 131 22.41 -1.90 -17.36
CA GLU A 131 22.43 -2.25 -18.78
C GLU A 131 21.73 -3.59 -19.04
N GLY A 132 20.85 -3.62 -20.05
CA GLY A 132 20.07 -4.81 -20.40
C GLY A 132 18.97 -5.19 -19.40
N LYS A 133 18.80 -4.45 -18.30
CA LYS A 133 17.78 -4.68 -17.25
C LYS A 133 16.81 -3.53 -17.05
N ILE A 134 16.80 -2.55 -17.96
CA ILE A 134 15.91 -1.40 -17.88
C ILE A 134 15.15 -1.20 -19.20
N LEU A 135 13.85 -0.93 -19.09
CA LEU A 135 12.97 -0.56 -20.19
C LEU A 135 12.36 0.82 -19.90
N ILE A 136 12.08 1.59 -20.95
CA ILE A 136 11.40 2.89 -20.86
C ILE A 136 10.08 2.82 -21.63
N ASN A 137 8.96 3.03 -20.94
CA ASN A 137 7.60 2.93 -21.45
C ASN A 137 7.40 1.73 -22.41
N PRO A 138 7.77 0.50 -22.01
CA PRO A 138 7.68 -0.67 -22.89
C PRO A 138 6.22 -0.98 -23.26
N THR A 139 6.02 -1.53 -24.45
CA THR A 139 4.75 -2.21 -24.73
C THR A 139 4.65 -3.51 -23.92
N GLU A 140 3.45 -4.10 -23.85
CA GLU A 140 3.30 -5.44 -23.27
C GLU A 140 4.21 -6.46 -23.95
N GLU A 141 4.32 -6.40 -25.28
CA GLU A 141 5.17 -7.30 -26.06
C GLU A 141 6.65 -7.13 -25.69
N ASP A 142 7.14 -5.88 -25.60
CA ASP A 142 8.51 -5.59 -25.16
C ASP A 142 8.76 -6.15 -23.76
N PHE A 143 7.83 -5.87 -22.83
CA PHE A 143 7.96 -6.34 -21.46
C PHE A 143 8.08 -7.86 -21.38
N PHE A 144 7.21 -8.60 -22.09
CA PHE A 144 7.28 -10.07 -22.09
C PHE A 144 8.53 -10.62 -22.76
N HIS A 145 9.02 -9.99 -23.83
CA HIS A 145 10.23 -10.42 -24.52
C HIS A 145 11.50 -10.24 -23.67
N TYR A 146 11.58 -9.16 -22.92
CA TYR A 146 12.78 -8.82 -22.13
C TYR A 146 12.65 -9.16 -20.64
N ARG A 147 11.52 -9.75 -20.21
CA ARG A 147 11.24 -10.07 -18.81
C ARG A 147 12.34 -10.94 -18.21
N GLN A 148 12.86 -10.50 -17.08
CA GLN A 148 13.82 -11.21 -16.25
C GLN A 148 13.69 -10.75 -14.79
N ASP A 149 14.40 -11.39 -13.88
CA ASP A 149 14.40 -11.01 -12.46
C ASP A 149 14.93 -9.59 -12.25
N ASP A 150 14.18 -8.84 -11.43
CA ASP A 150 14.45 -7.45 -11.07
C ASP A 150 14.58 -6.51 -12.28
N ILE A 151 13.81 -6.78 -13.35
CA ILE A 151 13.73 -5.85 -14.47
C ILE A 151 13.15 -4.51 -14.00
N ILE A 152 13.78 -3.43 -14.45
CA ILE A 152 13.40 -2.05 -14.15
C ILE A 152 12.53 -1.54 -15.29
N VAL A 153 11.35 -1.03 -14.97
CA VAL A 153 10.44 -0.40 -15.92
C VAL A 153 10.30 1.06 -15.52
N LEU A 154 10.78 1.96 -16.38
CA LEU A 154 10.64 3.39 -16.21
C LEU A 154 9.38 3.87 -16.91
N GLU A 155 8.46 4.46 -16.14
CA GLU A 155 7.17 4.97 -16.60
C GLU A 155 7.03 6.46 -16.27
N ILE A 156 6.24 7.17 -17.07
CA ILE A 156 5.83 8.54 -16.78
C ILE A 156 4.55 8.58 -15.94
N PHE A 157 4.40 9.55 -15.05
CA PHE A 157 3.15 9.81 -14.32
C PHE A 157 2.64 11.24 -14.49
#